data_AF-A0A7R9Q956-F1
#
_entry.id   AF-A0A7R9Q956-F1
#
_cell.length_a   1.000
_cell.length_b   1.000
_cell.length_c   1.000
_cell.angle_alpha   90.00
_cell.angle_beta   90.00
_cell.angle_gamma   90.00
#
_symmetry.space_group_name_H-M   'P 1'
#
loop_
_entity.id
_entity.type
_entity.pdbx_description
1 polymer ?
#
loop_
_entity_poly.entity_id
_entity_poly.type
_entity_poly.pdbx_seq_one_letter_code
_entity_poly.pdbx_strand_id
1 'polypeptide(L)'
;MQSEDEDNNQLAEEWALKAAQLGHVEAMYWLGEGYAYYAKDILEEDPKEAKAYFEHAHRWLEQAAKHQHPAAILELSNFYRRGDVVEKDLVKSVELVEQAAKLGEVQAMRDLVCIYEHGMGVEVDEEKADFWAEKAKSAEDTSQIETLARRFGQTFVLINNGIRELNDQYFFNIKEIVMNAVNASFTDYKVADISLADYGRKEIKLAEAEMPALMGLRKRYSAAKPLAGAKILGCIHMTIQTAVLIETLVELGAEVRWTSCNIFSTQDHAAAAIAASGVPVFAWKGETEEEYMWCLEQQINVNGTPWDANMILDDGGDLTAVVHEKYPELIAKIHGITEETTTGVQRLNEMFRDGTLKVPAINVNDSITKSKNDNKYGCRHSLNDAIKRGTDMLLSGRRALVIGYGDVGKGSAQSLRQEGMIVRVTEIDPICAMQACMDGYEVVSPYKNGVQTGKKEDINLDLLQNTDLIVTTTGNYHVCDSAMLDTLKAGSVVCNIGHFDTEIDTNYLRGYKWVEVKPQVHQVYRTENENDYLILLSEGRLVNLGNATGHPSRVMDGSFANQVLGQMHLFAEKFADLPEDQKAAQIRVELIPKKLDEEVAAAMVAGFGGVLTQLTQVQADYLGVAVEGPFKSEAYKY
;
A
#
# COMPACT_ATOMS: atom_id res chain seq x y z
N MET A 1 14.07 -33.83 15.43
CA MET A 1 14.70 -34.94 16.17
C MET A 1 16.14 -35.10 15.71
N GLN A 2 17.06 -35.05 16.68
CA GLN A 2 18.53 -35.21 16.59
C GLN A 2 19.37 -33.96 16.22
N SER A 3 19.57 -33.08 17.20
CA SER A 3 20.89 -32.48 17.49
C SER A 3 21.32 -32.88 18.91
N GLU A 4 22.62 -33.07 19.12
CA GLU A 4 23.28 -33.59 20.34
C GLU A 4 23.33 -32.58 21.52
N ASP A 5 22.25 -31.82 21.74
CA ASP A 5 22.02 -31.08 22.98
C ASP A 5 20.65 -31.49 23.53
N GLU A 6 20.61 -32.30 24.59
CA GLU A 6 19.36 -32.74 25.24
C GLU A 6 18.50 -31.54 25.67
N ASP A 7 19.13 -30.41 26.04
CA ASP A 7 18.44 -29.18 26.45
C ASP A 7 17.71 -28.47 25.29
N ASN A 8 18.22 -28.51 24.05
CA ASN A 8 17.59 -27.82 22.91
C ASN A 8 16.41 -28.61 22.33
N ASN A 9 16.45 -29.95 22.38
CA ASN A 9 15.32 -30.79 21.95
C ASN A 9 14.15 -30.71 22.93
N GLN A 10 14.42 -30.68 24.24
CA GLN A 10 13.37 -30.48 25.26
C GLN A 10 12.71 -29.11 25.13
N LEU A 11 13.50 -28.05 24.91
CA LEU A 11 12.95 -26.71 24.72
C LEU A 11 12.07 -26.63 23.46
N ALA A 12 12.50 -27.25 22.35
CA ALA A 12 11.73 -27.29 21.10
C ALA A 12 10.41 -28.05 21.26
N GLU A 13 10.42 -29.19 21.97
CA GLU A 13 9.19 -29.93 22.29
C GLU A 13 8.27 -29.11 23.21
N GLU A 14 8.80 -28.44 24.23
CA GLU A 14 8.02 -27.58 25.12
C GLU A 14 7.35 -26.41 24.39
N TRP A 15 8.04 -25.76 23.46
CA TRP A 15 7.49 -24.68 22.66
C TRP A 15 6.46 -25.19 21.64
N ALA A 16 6.71 -26.33 21.01
CA ALA A 16 5.75 -26.97 20.11
C ALA A 16 4.48 -27.38 20.87
N LEU A 17 4.61 -27.92 22.09
CA LEU A 17 3.48 -28.25 22.97
C LEU A 17 2.68 -27.00 23.36
N LYS A 18 3.34 -25.90 23.73
CA LYS A 18 2.66 -24.62 24.02
C LYS A 18 1.92 -24.08 22.80
N ALA A 19 2.56 -24.09 21.63
CA ALA A 19 1.94 -23.62 20.39
C ALA A 19 0.72 -24.49 20.00
N ALA A 20 0.83 -25.80 20.12
CA ALA A 20 -0.28 -26.72 19.86
C ALA A 20 -1.43 -26.54 20.87
N GLN A 21 -1.13 -26.31 22.15
CA GLN A 21 -2.13 -25.99 23.18
C GLN A 21 -2.84 -24.65 22.95
N LEU A 22 -2.18 -23.71 22.28
CA LEU A 22 -2.75 -22.42 21.86
C LEU A 22 -3.54 -22.51 20.54
N GLY A 23 -3.68 -23.70 19.95
CA GLY A 23 -4.49 -23.92 18.75
C GLY A 23 -3.73 -23.86 17.43
N HIS A 24 -2.39 -23.85 17.44
CA HIS A 24 -1.59 -23.78 16.22
C HIS A 24 -1.57 -25.13 15.47
N VAL A 25 -2.27 -25.20 14.34
CA VAL A 25 -2.53 -26.44 13.58
C VAL A 25 -1.26 -27.12 13.08
N GLU A 26 -0.29 -26.36 12.56
CA GLU A 26 1.00 -26.90 12.12
C GLU A 26 1.80 -27.46 13.30
N ALA A 27 1.73 -26.83 14.48
CA ALA A 27 2.43 -27.36 15.65
C ALA A 27 1.82 -28.70 16.11
N MET A 28 0.50 -28.83 16.02
CA MET A 28 -0.18 -30.11 16.23
C MET A 28 0.27 -31.16 15.22
N TYR A 29 0.38 -30.81 13.93
CA TYR A 29 0.87 -31.73 12.90
C TYR A 29 2.31 -32.20 13.18
N TRP A 30 3.24 -31.27 13.39
CA TRP A 30 4.66 -31.60 13.61
C TRP A 30 4.91 -32.37 14.91
N LEU A 31 4.16 -32.09 15.99
CA LEU A 31 4.18 -32.93 17.19
C LEU A 31 3.66 -34.34 16.90
N GLY A 32 2.57 -34.42 16.14
CA GLY A 32 1.99 -35.68 15.68
C GLY A 32 2.98 -36.54 14.89
N GLU A 33 3.62 -35.94 13.89
CA GLU A 33 4.64 -36.59 13.06
C GLU A 33 5.88 -36.97 13.88
N GLY A 34 6.36 -36.07 14.74
CA GLY A 34 7.52 -36.32 15.61
C GLY A 34 7.31 -37.51 16.54
N TYR A 35 6.17 -37.58 17.23
CA TYR A 35 5.84 -38.72 18.08
C TYR A 35 5.66 -40.02 17.27
N ALA A 36 5.08 -39.95 16.06
CA ALA A 36 4.94 -41.12 15.19
C ALA A 36 6.30 -41.63 14.69
N TYR A 37 7.23 -40.73 14.39
CA TYR A 37 8.58 -41.07 13.98
C TYR A 37 9.35 -41.72 15.12
N TYR A 38 9.36 -41.11 16.31
CA TYR A 38 10.00 -41.68 17.50
C TYR A 38 9.44 -43.06 17.85
N ALA A 39 8.11 -43.21 17.81
CA ALA A 39 7.47 -44.49 18.06
C ALA A 39 7.90 -45.60 17.10
N LYS A 40 8.17 -45.28 15.83
CA LYS A 40 8.70 -46.25 14.84
C LYS A 40 10.13 -46.66 15.16
N ASP A 41 10.95 -45.71 15.62
CA ASP A 41 12.37 -45.92 15.93
C ASP A 41 12.56 -46.88 17.10
N ILE A 42 11.75 -46.73 18.16
CA ILE A 42 11.84 -47.56 19.37
C ILE A 42 10.94 -48.80 19.35
N LEU A 43 10.20 -49.06 18.26
CA LEU A 43 9.16 -50.10 18.20
C LEU A 43 9.71 -51.51 18.48
N GLU A 44 10.91 -51.81 17.99
CA GLU A 44 11.54 -53.12 18.18
C GLU A 44 12.16 -53.27 19.57
N GLU A 45 12.58 -52.16 20.18
CA GLU A 45 13.29 -52.13 21.47
C GLU A 45 12.33 -52.09 22.66
N ASP A 46 11.35 -51.20 22.63
CA ASP A 46 10.28 -51.10 23.62
C ASP A 46 8.89 -50.91 22.95
N PRO A 47 8.23 -52.02 22.57
CA PRO A 47 6.91 -51.98 21.96
C PRO A 47 5.82 -51.31 22.81
N LYS A 48 6.00 -51.29 24.14
CA LYS A 48 5.01 -50.74 25.06
C LYS A 48 5.13 -49.21 25.11
N GLU A 49 6.35 -48.70 25.15
CA GLU A 49 6.63 -47.27 25.08
C GLU A 49 6.32 -46.71 23.67
N ALA A 50 6.69 -47.43 22.61
CA ALA A 50 6.32 -47.09 21.23
C ALA A 50 4.81 -46.89 21.07
N LYS A 51 4.00 -47.78 21.67
CA LYS A 51 2.54 -47.65 21.65
C LYS A 51 2.05 -46.37 22.31
N ALA A 52 2.63 -45.98 23.44
CA ALA A 52 2.27 -44.72 24.10
C ALA A 52 2.59 -43.52 23.21
N TYR A 53 3.72 -43.51 22.51
CA TYR A 53 4.06 -42.44 21.57
C TYR A 53 3.14 -42.41 20.35
N PHE A 54 2.77 -43.58 19.80
CA PHE A 54 1.76 -43.64 18.76
C PHE A 54 0.39 -43.08 19.22
N GLU A 55 0.00 -43.27 20.48
CA GLU A 55 -1.21 -42.65 21.05
C GLU A 55 -1.12 -41.12 21.12
N HIS A 56 0.05 -40.57 21.48
CA HIS A 56 0.27 -39.12 21.48
C HIS A 56 0.25 -38.55 20.05
N ALA A 57 0.90 -39.25 19.13
CA ALA A 57 0.89 -38.92 17.71
C ALA A 57 -0.54 -38.85 17.16
N HIS A 58 -1.33 -39.89 17.40
CA HIS A 58 -2.70 -39.97 16.94
C HIS A 58 -3.56 -38.81 17.48
N ARG A 59 -3.44 -38.46 18.77
CA ARG A 59 -4.21 -37.35 19.36
C ARG A 59 -3.91 -36.01 18.70
N TRP A 60 -2.64 -35.71 18.46
CA TRP A 60 -2.24 -34.44 17.85
C TRP A 60 -2.60 -34.37 16.37
N LEU A 61 -2.42 -35.48 15.63
CA LEU A 61 -2.85 -35.58 14.23
C LEU A 61 -4.37 -35.46 14.11
N GLU A 62 -5.14 -36.04 15.03
CA GLU A 62 -6.60 -35.90 15.05
C GLU A 62 -7.03 -34.44 15.30
N GLN A 63 -6.34 -33.71 16.17
CA GLN A 63 -6.58 -32.28 16.36
C GLN A 63 -6.24 -31.48 15.11
N ALA A 64 -5.08 -31.71 14.49
CA ALA A 64 -4.70 -31.05 13.24
C ALA A 64 -5.69 -31.37 12.10
N ALA A 65 -6.15 -32.62 12.02
CA ALA A 65 -7.13 -33.07 11.03
C ALA A 65 -8.50 -32.40 11.18
N LYS A 66 -8.93 -32.07 12.41
CA LYS A 66 -10.17 -31.28 12.64
C LYS A 66 -10.11 -29.89 12.01
N HIS A 67 -8.91 -29.35 11.83
CA HIS A 67 -8.66 -28.08 11.14
C HIS A 67 -8.35 -28.26 9.65
N GLN A 68 -8.70 -29.42 9.07
CA GLN A 68 -8.51 -29.73 7.64
C GLN A 68 -7.05 -29.70 7.18
N HIS A 69 -6.09 -30.04 8.06
CA HIS A 69 -4.68 -30.11 7.69
C HIS A 69 -4.38 -31.33 6.79
N PRO A 70 -3.99 -31.14 5.51
CA PRO A 70 -3.95 -32.21 4.51
C PRO A 70 -2.98 -33.35 4.86
N ALA A 71 -1.74 -33.02 5.24
CA ALA A 71 -0.74 -34.03 5.63
C ALA A 71 -1.09 -34.75 6.94
N ALA A 72 -1.82 -34.08 7.85
CA ALA A 72 -2.25 -34.70 9.10
C ALA A 72 -3.37 -35.71 8.86
N ILE A 73 -4.30 -35.38 7.96
CA ILE A 73 -5.37 -36.28 7.53
C ILE A 73 -4.76 -37.51 6.84
N LEU A 74 -3.76 -37.31 5.97
CA LEU A 74 -3.05 -38.42 5.33
C LEU A 74 -2.34 -39.31 6.35
N GLU A 75 -1.60 -38.75 7.31
CA GLU A 75 -0.95 -39.55 8.35
C GLU A 75 -1.96 -40.25 9.28
N LEU A 76 -3.10 -39.61 9.58
CA LEU A 76 -4.18 -40.25 10.33
C LEU A 76 -4.75 -41.45 9.57
N SER A 77 -4.85 -41.37 8.23
CA SER A 77 -5.26 -42.51 7.40
C SER A 77 -4.32 -43.72 7.55
N ASN A 78 -3.02 -43.48 7.76
CA ASN A 78 -2.01 -44.54 7.98
C ASN A 78 -2.24 -45.28 9.30
N PHE A 79 -2.76 -44.61 10.33
CA PHE A 79 -3.12 -45.26 11.60
C PHE A 79 -4.29 -46.23 11.42
N TYR A 80 -5.34 -45.84 10.68
CA TYR A 80 -6.46 -46.73 10.35
C TYR A 80 -6.06 -47.86 9.40
N ARG A 81 -5.09 -47.63 8.49
CA ARG A 81 -4.56 -48.64 7.58
C ARG A 81 -3.78 -49.75 8.30
N ARG A 82 -2.96 -49.37 9.29
CA ARG A 82 -2.07 -50.28 10.02
C ARG A 82 -2.73 -50.91 11.25
N GLY A 83 -3.61 -50.19 11.92
CA GLY A 83 -4.27 -50.65 13.15
C GLY A 83 -3.41 -50.53 14.41
N ASP A 84 -2.46 -49.58 14.43
CA ASP A 84 -1.42 -49.48 15.48
C ASP A 84 -2.00 -49.02 16.84
N VAL A 85 -2.95 -48.09 16.79
CA VAL A 85 -3.57 -47.43 17.98
C VAL A 85 -5.09 -47.46 17.91
N VAL A 86 -5.63 -47.38 16.70
CA VAL A 86 -7.06 -47.50 16.39
C VAL A 86 -7.31 -48.85 15.74
N GLU A 87 -8.55 -49.35 15.83
CA GLU A 87 -8.92 -50.57 15.13
C GLU A 87 -8.70 -50.40 13.62
N LYS A 88 -8.14 -51.43 12.98
CA LYS A 88 -7.84 -51.39 11.55
C LYS A 88 -9.13 -51.24 10.76
N ASP A 89 -9.25 -50.13 10.04
CA ASP A 89 -10.42 -49.79 9.23
C ASP A 89 -9.95 -49.25 7.88
N LEU A 90 -9.96 -50.13 6.88
CA LEU A 90 -9.50 -49.78 5.54
C LEU A 90 -10.49 -48.83 4.83
N VAL A 91 -11.78 -48.90 5.13
CA VAL A 91 -12.79 -48.02 4.52
C VAL A 91 -12.57 -46.59 5.00
N LYS A 92 -12.45 -46.41 6.31
CA LYS A 92 -12.16 -45.10 6.92
C LYS A 92 -10.79 -44.56 6.52
N SER A 93 -9.80 -45.43 6.33
CA SER A 93 -8.50 -45.04 5.77
C SER A 93 -8.66 -44.43 4.37
N VAL A 94 -9.41 -45.08 3.47
CA VAL A 94 -9.67 -44.55 2.13
C VAL A 94 -10.43 -43.22 2.17
N GLU A 95 -11.44 -43.08 3.03
CA GLU A 95 -12.18 -41.81 3.21
C GLU A 95 -11.25 -40.64 3.58
N LEU A 96 -10.31 -40.87 4.50
CA LEU A 96 -9.32 -39.87 4.89
C LEU A 96 -8.33 -39.56 3.77
N VAL A 97 -7.88 -40.56 3.01
CA VAL A 97 -7.00 -40.35 1.86
C VAL A 97 -7.72 -39.50 0.80
N GLU A 98 -9.00 -39.78 0.52
CA GLU A 98 -9.83 -38.94 -0.37
C GLU A 98 -9.97 -37.51 0.13
N GLN A 99 -10.17 -37.33 1.43
CA GLN A 99 -10.27 -36.02 2.04
C GLN A 99 -8.96 -35.23 1.88
N ALA A 100 -7.82 -35.85 2.18
CA ALA A 100 -6.50 -35.23 2.01
C ALA A 100 -6.22 -34.87 0.54
N ALA A 101 -6.59 -35.75 -0.40
CA ALA A 101 -6.43 -35.50 -1.83
C ALA A 101 -7.30 -34.34 -2.32
N LYS A 102 -8.54 -34.22 -1.83
CA LYS A 102 -9.43 -33.06 -2.12
C LYS A 102 -8.88 -31.74 -1.59
N LEU A 103 -8.11 -31.79 -0.51
CA LEU A 103 -7.41 -30.65 0.09
C LEU A 103 -6.06 -30.35 -0.58
N GLY A 104 -5.68 -31.08 -1.62
CA GLY A 104 -4.48 -30.83 -2.42
C GLY A 104 -3.25 -31.65 -2.06
N GLU A 105 -3.35 -32.64 -1.16
CA GLU A 105 -2.19 -33.48 -0.80
C GLU A 105 -1.81 -34.44 -1.93
N VAL A 106 -0.67 -34.17 -2.57
CA VAL A 106 -0.20 -34.91 -3.75
C VAL A 106 0.07 -36.38 -3.41
N GLN A 107 0.62 -36.66 -2.23
CA GLN A 107 0.85 -38.05 -1.82
C GLN A 107 -0.47 -38.82 -1.62
N ALA A 108 -1.52 -38.15 -1.15
CA ALA A 108 -2.84 -38.75 -1.03
C ALA A 108 -3.47 -39.04 -2.41
N MET A 109 -3.27 -38.15 -3.39
CA MET A 109 -3.72 -38.40 -4.77
C MET A 109 -3.05 -39.64 -5.37
N ARG A 110 -1.73 -39.81 -5.15
CA ARG A 110 -0.98 -41.01 -5.58
C ARG A 110 -1.44 -42.27 -4.87
N ASP A 111 -1.67 -42.19 -3.56
CA ASP A 111 -2.20 -43.30 -2.78
C ASP A 111 -3.59 -43.73 -3.31
N LEU A 112 -4.45 -42.79 -3.74
CA LEU A 112 -5.75 -43.10 -4.34
C LEU A 112 -5.66 -43.82 -5.67
N VAL A 113 -4.68 -43.49 -6.51
CA VAL A 113 -4.42 -44.24 -7.76
C VAL A 113 -4.20 -45.72 -7.41
N CYS A 114 -3.26 -45.99 -6.50
CA CYS A 114 -2.94 -47.35 -6.09
C CYS A 114 -4.13 -48.06 -5.42
N ILE A 115 -4.88 -47.35 -4.56
CA ILE A 115 -6.07 -47.88 -3.86
C ILE A 115 -7.15 -48.30 -4.84
N TYR A 116 -7.44 -47.48 -5.85
CA TYR A 116 -8.49 -47.74 -6.84
C TYR A 116 -8.07 -48.75 -7.92
N GLU A 117 -6.78 -48.83 -8.27
CA GLU A 117 -6.25 -49.86 -9.16
C GLU A 117 -6.30 -51.27 -8.53
N HIS A 118 -6.00 -51.37 -7.23
CA HIS A 118 -5.81 -52.66 -6.56
C HIS A 118 -6.96 -53.06 -5.61
N GLY A 119 -7.98 -52.21 -5.46
CA GLY A 119 -9.15 -52.48 -4.61
C GLY A 119 -8.80 -52.56 -3.10
N MET A 120 -7.94 -51.66 -2.62
CA MET A 120 -7.49 -51.66 -1.21
C MET A 120 -8.51 -50.97 -0.29
N GLY A 121 -9.50 -51.72 0.19
CA GLY A 121 -10.54 -51.19 1.09
C GLY A 121 -11.76 -50.62 0.37
N VAL A 122 -11.75 -50.61 -0.96
CA VAL A 122 -12.84 -50.24 -1.88
C VAL A 122 -12.84 -51.18 -3.09
N GLU A 123 -13.90 -51.16 -3.90
CA GLU A 123 -13.90 -51.88 -5.19
C GLU A 123 -12.92 -51.23 -6.18
N VAL A 124 -12.40 -52.05 -7.10
CA VAL A 124 -11.52 -51.57 -8.18
C VAL A 124 -12.30 -50.60 -9.07
N ASP A 125 -11.73 -49.43 -9.33
CA ASP A 125 -12.36 -48.33 -10.07
C ASP A 125 -11.31 -47.63 -10.96
N GLU A 126 -11.14 -48.14 -12.18
CA GLU A 126 -10.14 -47.64 -13.15
C GLU A 126 -10.40 -46.16 -13.51
N GLU A 127 -11.67 -45.72 -13.61
CA GLU A 127 -12.00 -44.33 -13.94
C GLU A 127 -11.56 -43.37 -12.83
N LYS A 128 -11.73 -43.74 -11.56
CA LYS A 128 -11.23 -42.93 -10.44
C LYS A 128 -9.71 -42.96 -10.32
N ALA A 129 -9.08 -44.11 -10.62
CA ALA A 129 -7.64 -44.20 -10.65
C ALA A 129 -7.04 -43.24 -11.70
N ASP A 130 -7.58 -43.24 -12.92
CA ASP A 130 -7.18 -42.32 -13.99
C ASP A 130 -7.44 -40.85 -13.61
N PHE A 131 -8.60 -40.55 -13.02
CA PHE A 131 -8.92 -39.20 -12.54
C PHE A 131 -7.88 -38.67 -11.54
N TRP A 132 -7.52 -39.48 -10.53
CA TRP A 132 -6.53 -39.07 -9.54
C TRP A 132 -5.11 -39.06 -10.10
N ALA A 133 -4.79 -39.89 -11.09
CA ALA A 133 -3.51 -39.86 -11.80
C ALA A 133 -3.32 -38.56 -12.60
N GLU A 134 -4.37 -38.08 -13.29
CA GLU A 134 -4.34 -36.78 -13.96
C GLU A 134 -4.20 -35.62 -12.97
N LYS A 135 -4.92 -35.68 -11.84
CA LYS A 135 -4.83 -34.67 -10.78
C LYS A 135 -3.44 -34.63 -10.14
N ALA A 136 -2.88 -35.79 -9.78
CA ALA A 136 -1.52 -35.90 -9.24
C ALA A 136 -0.48 -35.33 -10.21
N LYS A 137 -0.60 -35.63 -11.51
CA LYS A 137 0.28 -35.10 -12.56
C LYS A 137 0.17 -33.58 -12.72
N SER A 138 -1.04 -33.03 -12.68
CA SER A 138 -1.26 -31.57 -12.73
C SER A 138 -0.72 -30.85 -11.49
N ALA A 139 -0.78 -31.51 -10.33
CA ALA A 139 -0.22 -30.99 -9.09
C ALA A 139 1.31 -31.12 -9.05
N GLU A 140 1.91 -32.09 -9.75
CA GLU A 140 3.36 -32.24 -9.89
C GLU A 140 4.03 -31.11 -10.69
N ASP A 141 3.38 -30.58 -11.72
CA ASP A 141 3.88 -29.41 -12.48
C ASP A 141 3.94 -28.14 -11.59
N THR A 142 3.04 -28.03 -10.62
CA THR A 142 3.04 -26.98 -9.58
C THR A 142 4.02 -27.33 -8.44
N SER A 143 4.11 -28.61 -8.09
CA SER A 143 4.94 -29.13 -7.01
C SER A 143 6.43 -29.15 -7.35
N GLN A 144 6.88 -29.08 -8.61
CA GLN A 144 8.32 -28.91 -8.89
C GLN A 144 8.86 -27.60 -8.29
N ILE A 145 8.02 -26.55 -8.19
CA ILE A 145 8.36 -25.27 -7.57
C ILE A 145 8.33 -25.40 -6.04
N GLU A 146 7.34 -26.08 -5.47
CA GLU A 146 7.24 -26.35 -4.02
C GLU A 146 8.23 -27.41 -3.52
N THR A 147 8.64 -28.36 -4.38
CA THR A 147 9.64 -29.40 -4.09
C THR A 147 11.03 -28.79 -4.11
N LEU A 148 11.27 -27.74 -4.91
CA LEU A 148 12.43 -26.87 -4.72
C LEU A 148 12.38 -26.19 -3.34
N ALA A 149 11.23 -25.64 -2.92
CA ALA A 149 11.07 -25.03 -1.60
C ALA A 149 11.21 -26.04 -0.43
N ARG A 150 10.66 -27.26 -0.55
CA ARG A 150 10.79 -28.35 0.43
C ARG A 150 12.20 -28.95 0.44
N ARG A 151 12.94 -29.00 -0.70
CA ARG A 151 14.37 -29.36 -0.71
C ARG A 151 15.22 -28.33 0.04
N PHE A 152 14.91 -27.04 -0.06
CA PHE A 152 15.54 -26.00 0.76
C PHE A 152 15.18 -26.15 2.26
N GLY A 153 13.96 -26.59 2.59
CA GLY A 153 13.57 -26.97 3.96
C GLY A 153 14.24 -28.25 4.47
N GLN A 154 14.43 -29.28 3.65
CA GLN A 154 15.19 -30.50 3.99
C GLN A 154 16.69 -30.22 4.16
N THR A 155 17.19 -29.14 3.55
CA THR A 155 18.55 -28.67 3.81
C THR A 155 18.69 -28.21 5.28
N PHE A 156 17.61 -27.79 5.94
CA PHE A 156 17.60 -27.48 7.38
C PHE A 156 17.77 -28.72 8.28
N VAL A 157 17.31 -29.90 7.83
CA VAL A 157 17.51 -31.18 8.54
C VAL A 157 18.88 -31.79 8.22
N LEU A 158 19.39 -31.62 7.00
CA LEU A 158 20.69 -32.14 6.58
C LEU A 158 21.88 -31.24 6.97
N ILE A 159 21.69 -29.93 7.19
CA ILE A 159 22.76 -29.02 7.66
C ILE A 159 23.19 -29.34 9.11
N ASN A 160 22.34 -29.99 9.92
CA ASN A 160 22.73 -30.46 11.25
C ASN A 160 23.61 -31.72 11.27
N ASN A 161 23.83 -32.37 10.11
CA ASN A 161 24.75 -33.51 9.97
C ASN A 161 26.02 -33.17 9.18
N GLY A 162 26.63 -32.03 9.49
CA GLY A 162 28.06 -31.79 9.25
C GLY A 162 28.49 -31.70 7.78
N ILE A 163 28.16 -30.59 7.11
CA ILE A 163 28.95 -30.12 5.95
C ILE A 163 29.21 -28.61 6.12
N ARG A 164 30.50 -28.27 6.21
CA ARG A 164 31.03 -26.90 6.16
C ARG A 164 30.87 -26.31 4.76
N GLU A 165 30.72 -24.99 4.75
CA GLU A 165 30.76 -24.05 3.61
C GLU A 165 29.47 -23.95 2.77
N LEU A 166 28.67 -22.90 3.02
CA LEU A 166 27.88 -22.20 1.99
C LEU A 166 27.63 -20.74 2.45
N ASN A 167 27.86 -19.81 1.52
CA ASN A 167 28.05 -18.36 1.69
C ASN A 167 26.85 -17.55 2.24
N ASP A 168 27.17 -16.34 2.73
CA ASP A 168 26.35 -15.24 3.28
C ASP A 168 25.15 -14.73 2.43
N GLN A 169 24.75 -15.44 1.38
CA GLN A 169 23.64 -15.06 0.49
C GLN A 169 22.30 -15.74 0.87
N TYR A 170 22.33 -16.80 1.70
CA TYR A 170 21.15 -17.63 2.01
C TYR A 170 20.39 -17.25 3.30
N PHE A 171 20.98 -16.43 4.18
CA PHE A 171 20.32 -15.96 5.41
C PHE A 171 19.13 -15.02 5.14
N PHE A 172 19.02 -14.47 3.92
CA PHE A 172 17.96 -13.54 3.53
C PHE A 172 16.59 -14.21 3.30
N ASN A 173 16.54 -15.50 2.94
CA ASN A 173 15.28 -16.18 2.55
C ASN A 173 14.51 -16.82 3.72
N ILE A 174 15.15 -17.05 4.88
CA ILE A 174 14.50 -17.69 6.04
C ILE A 174 13.53 -16.73 6.73
N LYS A 175 13.85 -15.42 6.75
CA LYS A 175 12.99 -14.38 7.31
C LYS A 175 11.67 -14.28 6.54
N GLU A 176 11.74 -14.36 5.21
CA GLU A 176 10.59 -14.26 4.30
C GLU A 176 9.61 -15.44 4.45
N ILE A 177 10.12 -16.66 4.62
CA ILE A 177 9.30 -17.87 4.76
C ILE A 177 8.60 -17.93 6.12
N VAL A 178 9.27 -17.54 7.21
CA VAL A 178 8.66 -17.46 8.54
C VAL A 178 7.62 -16.33 8.59
N MET A 179 7.85 -15.20 7.93
CA MET A 179 6.86 -14.13 7.79
C MET A 179 5.60 -14.64 7.04
N ASN A 180 5.79 -15.39 5.96
CA ASN A 180 4.67 -15.92 5.17
C ASN A 180 3.83 -16.98 5.93
N ALA A 181 4.44 -17.81 6.78
CA ALA A 181 3.71 -18.77 7.62
C ALA A 181 2.95 -18.12 8.79
N VAL A 182 3.48 -17.03 9.35
CA VAL A 182 2.79 -16.22 10.38
C VAL A 182 1.61 -15.43 9.78
N ASN A 183 1.66 -15.08 8.49
CA ASN A 183 0.67 -14.24 7.82
C ASN A 183 -0.62 -14.95 7.38
N ALA A 184 -0.68 -16.29 7.36
CA ALA A 184 -1.92 -17.01 7.03
C ALA A 184 -3.03 -16.87 8.10
N SER A 185 -2.69 -16.40 9.31
CA SER A 185 -3.64 -16.16 10.41
C SER A 185 -3.94 -14.67 10.69
N PHE A 186 -3.28 -13.74 10.01
CA PHE A 186 -3.54 -12.31 10.18
C PHE A 186 -4.85 -11.95 9.46
N THR A 187 -5.80 -11.35 10.18
CA THR A 187 -7.14 -11.01 9.63
C THR A 187 -7.54 -9.56 9.87
N ASP A 188 -6.66 -8.74 10.45
CA ASP A 188 -6.94 -7.33 10.78
C ASP A 188 -6.64 -6.42 9.58
N TYR A 189 -7.34 -6.68 8.47
CA TYR A 189 -7.27 -5.90 7.24
C TYR A 189 -8.60 -6.03 6.46
N LYS A 190 -8.83 -5.13 5.51
CA LYS A 190 -9.85 -5.29 4.47
C LYS A 190 -9.33 -4.71 3.16
N VAL A 191 -9.15 -5.58 2.18
CA VAL A 191 -8.68 -5.25 0.82
C VAL A 191 -9.60 -5.91 -0.19
N ALA A 192 -9.54 -5.50 -1.46
CA ALA A 192 -10.39 -6.07 -2.52
C ALA A 192 -10.15 -7.57 -2.73
N ASP A 193 -8.88 -7.96 -2.88
CA ASP A 193 -8.48 -9.33 -3.19
C ASP A 193 -7.05 -9.60 -2.68
N ILE A 194 -6.94 -10.42 -1.63
CA ILE A 194 -5.65 -10.77 -1.02
C ILE A 194 -4.76 -11.61 -1.95
N SER A 195 -5.33 -12.28 -2.96
CA SER A 195 -4.57 -13.10 -3.91
C SER A 195 -3.65 -12.26 -4.81
N LEU A 196 -3.85 -10.94 -4.86
CA LEU A 196 -3.00 -9.99 -5.59
C LEU A 196 -1.67 -9.68 -4.90
N ALA A 197 -1.42 -10.20 -3.69
CA ALA A 197 -0.24 -9.89 -2.89
C ALA A 197 1.09 -10.18 -3.63
N ASP A 198 1.20 -11.31 -4.32
CA ASP A 198 2.40 -11.67 -5.09
C ASP A 198 2.69 -10.70 -6.24
N TYR A 199 1.64 -10.18 -6.87
CA TYR A 199 1.77 -9.16 -7.90
C TYR A 199 2.22 -7.84 -7.29
N GLY A 200 1.59 -7.40 -6.19
CA GLY A 200 2.01 -6.21 -5.45
C GLY A 200 3.45 -6.28 -4.98
N ARG A 201 3.89 -7.43 -4.43
CA ARG A 201 5.28 -7.64 -4.00
C ARG A 201 6.29 -7.45 -5.13
N LYS A 202 5.96 -7.90 -6.35
CA LYS A 202 6.81 -7.71 -7.53
C LYS A 202 6.91 -6.24 -7.92
N GLU A 203 5.81 -5.49 -7.88
CA GLU A 203 5.83 -4.05 -8.17
C GLU A 203 6.50 -3.22 -7.06
N ILE A 204 6.33 -3.59 -5.79
CA ILE A 204 7.07 -2.98 -4.66
C ILE A 204 8.57 -3.10 -4.90
N LYS A 205 9.07 -4.27 -5.30
CA LYS A 205 10.49 -4.48 -5.61
C LYS A 205 11.00 -3.59 -6.75
N LEU A 206 10.16 -3.33 -7.76
CA LEU A 206 10.48 -2.38 -8.83
C LEU A 206 10.51 -0.95 -8.31
N ALA A 207 9.55 -0.59 -7.46
CA ALA A 207 9.47 0.74 -6.86
C ALA A 207 10.65 1.02 -5.91
N GLU A 208 11.11 0.05 -5.13
CA GLU A 208 12.31 0.19 -4.29
C GLU A 208 13.56 0.57 -5.11
N ALA A 209 13.73 -0.01 -6.31
CA ALA A 209 14.82 0.37 -7.23
C ALA A 209 14.66 1.80 -7.77
N GLU A 210 13.43 2.30 -7.81
CA GLU A 210 13.09 3.66 -8.21
C GLU A 210 13.10 4.68 -7.05
N MET A 211 13.30 4.26 -5.80
CA MET A 211 13.19 5.12 -4.60
C MET A 211 14.47 5.19 -3.74
N PRO A 212 15.58 5.72 -4.28
CA PRO A 212 16.91 5.69 -3.65
C PRO A 212 17.04 6.57 -2.42
N ALA A 213 16.31 7.68 -2.32
CA ALA A 213 16.32 8.51 -1.11
C ALA A 213 15.69 7.73 0.05
N LEU A 214 14.52 7.15 -0.17
CA LEU A 214 13.81 6.36 0.84
C LEU A 214 14.57 5.07 1.20
N MET A 215 15.10 4.35 0.21
CA MET A 215 15.97 3.18 0.45
C MET A 215 17.28 3.57 1.16
N GLY A 216 17.81 4.77 0.87
CA GLY A 216 18.96 5.35 1.56
C GLY A 216 18.66 5.60 3.04
N LEU A 217 17.50 6.16 3.37
CA LEU A 217 17.04 6.34 4.75
C LEU A 217 16.87 5.00 5.46
N ARG A 218 16.21 4.03 4.80
CA ARG A 218 16.05 2.66 5.32
C ARG A 218 17.42 2.07 5.69
N LYS A 219 18.39 2.13 4.78
CA LYS A 219 19.77 1.64 5.02
C LYS A 219 20.47 2.40 6.14
N ARG A 220 20.33 3.72 6.21
CA ARG A 220 21.01 4.59 7.19
C ARG A 220 20.49 4.37 8.61
N TYR A 221 19.18 4.16 8.77
CA TYR A 221 18.53 4.19 10.08
C TYR A 221 17.98 2.85 10.56
N SER A 222 17.96 1.80 9.73
CA SER A 222 17.45 0.46 10.11
C SER A 222 18.13 -0.10 11.37
N ALA A 223 19.45 0.12 11.57
CA ALA A 223 20.14 -0.35 12.77
C ALA A 223 19.75 0.44 14.04
N ALA A 224 19.45 1.73 13.91
CA ALA A 224 19.11 2.59 15.05
C ALA A 224 17.64 2.48 15.46
N LYS A 225 16.76 2.01 14.56
CA LYS A 225 15.31 1.92 14.73
C LYS A 225 14.71 3.19 15.37
N PRO A 226 14.88 4.38 14.76
CA PRO A 226 14.49 5.66 15.37
C PRO A 226 12.98 5.79 15.62
N LEU A 227 12.16 4.97 14.98
CA LEU A 227 10.71 4.92 15.16
C LEU A 227 10.27 3.75 16.06
N ALA A 228 11.19 3.10 16.78
CA ALA A 228 10.84 2.05 17.73
C ALA A 228 9.84 2.57 18.78
N GLY A 229 8.64 1.98 18.78
CA GLY A 229 7.52 2.39 19.64
C GLY A 229 6.61 3.46 19.05
N ALA A 230 6.90 3.96 17.84
CA ALA A 230 5.96 4.79 17.10
C ALA A 230 4.80 3.92 16.62
N LYS A 231 3.58 4.42 16.81
CA LYS A 231 2.31 3.81 16.44
C LYS A 231 1.56 4.80 15.57
N ILE A 232 1.71 4.63 14.26
CA ILE A 232 1.35 5.62 13.25
C ILE A 232 0.00 5.27 12.64
N LEU A 233 -0.97 6.19 12.76
CA LEU A 233 -2.18 6.17 11.92
C LEU A 233 -1.85 6.85 10.59
N GLY A 234 -1.97 6.12 9.48
CA GLY A 234 -1.65 6.58 8.15
C GLY A 234 -2.89 6.71 7.26
N CYS A 235 -3.14 7.90 6.73
CA CYS A 235 -4.19 8.17 5.75
C CYS A 235 -3.59 8.83 4.51
N ILE A 236 -3.31 8.04 3.48
CA ILE A 236 -2.78 8.50 2.20
C ILE A 236 -3.03 7.41 1.16
N HIS A 237 -3.21 7.82 -0.10
CA HIS A 237 -3.44 6.93 -1.25
C HIS A 237 -2.70 5.59 -1.13
N MET A 238 -3.43 4.46 -1.09
CA MET A 238 -2.84 3.13 -0.89
C MET A 238 -2.26 2.58 -2.21
N THR A 239 -1.10 3.09 -2.60
CA THR A 239 -0.38 2.78 -3.85
C THR A 239 0.86 1.92 -3.60
N ILE A 240 1.51 1.46 -4.67
CA ILE A 240 2.82 0.80 -4.61
C ILE A 240 3.88 1.70 -3.99
N GLN A 241 3.86 3.01 -4.28
CA GLN A 241 4.81 3.94 -3.69
C GLN A 241 4.59 4.03 -2.18
N THR A 242 3.32 4.09 -1.76
CA THR A 242 2.93 4.13 -0.35
C THR A 242 3.29 2.83 0.36
N ALA A 243 3.20 1.68 -0.31
CA ALA A 243 3.67 0.41 0.24
C ALA A 243 5.17 0.46 0.61
N VAL A 244 6.03 1.09 -0.22
CA VAL A 244 7.45 1.29 0.10
C VAL A 244 7.65 2.24 1.29
N LEU A 245 6.82 3.28 1.41
CA LEU A 245 6.80 4.18 2.59
C LEU A 245 6.44 3.40 3.86
N ILE A 246 5.33 2.67 3.85
CA ILE A 246 4.87 1.84 4.97
C ILE A 246 5.98 0.88 5.44
N GLU A 247 6.55 0.11 4.50
CA GLU A 247 7.61 -0.84 4.85
C GLU A 247 8.88 -0.15 5.34
N THR A 248 9.12 1.10 4.92
CA THR A 248 10.23 1.89 5.45
C THR A 248 9.96 2.33 6.89
N LEU A 249 8.76 2.82 7.21
CA LEU A 249 8.38 3.17 8.58
C LEU A 249 8.50 1.94 9.51
N VAL A 250 7.98 0.79 9.07
CA VAL A 250 8.07 -0.47 9.80
C VAL A 250 9.52 -0.93 9.96
N GLU A 251 10.33 -0.87 8.90
CA GLU A 251 11.76 -1.21 8.99
C GLU A 251 12.52 -0.24 9.90
N LEU A 252 12.05 0.98 10.11
CA LEU A 252 12.62 1.91 11.08
C LEU A 252 12.07 1.76 12.51
N GLY A 253 11.18 0.79 12.75
CA GLY A 253 10.71 0.36 14.07
C GLY A 253 9.26 0.73 14.40
N ALA A 254 8.52 1.36 13.48
CA ALA A 254 7.14 1.73 13.72
C ALA A 254 6.18 0.52 13.60
N GLU A 255 5.07 0.59 14.32
CA GLU A 255 3.83 -0.10 13.98
C GLU A 255 2.92 0.88 13.24
N VAL A 256 2.17 0.42 12.23
CA VAL A 256 1.28 1.28 11.46
C VAL A 256 -0.09 0.65 11.26
N ARG A 257 -1.11 1.48 11.10
CA ARG A 257 -2.44 1.11 10.60
C ARG A 257 -2.81 2.07 9.49
N TRP A 258 -3.33 1.56 8.38
CA TRP A 258 -3.38 2.33 7.14
C TRP A 258 -4.74 2.34 6.44
N THR A 259 -5.05 3.48 5.82
CA THR A 259 -6.19 3.66 4.90
C THR A 259 -5.79 4.54 3.73
N SER A 260 -6.56 4.47 2.66
CA SER A 260 -6.48 5.43 1.56
C SER A 260 -7.15 6.75 1.96
N CYS A 261 -6.67 7.90 1.45
CA CYS A 261 -7.34 9.20 1.58
C CYS A 261 -8.28 9.53 0.41
N ASN A 262 -8.45 8.60 -0.55
CA ASN A 262 -9.37 8.78 -1.67
C ASN A 262 -9.90 7.45 -2.19
N ILE A 263 -11.23 7.41 -2.40
CA ILE A 263 -12.00 6.23 -2.79
C ILE A 263 -11.58 5.55 -4.09
N PHE A 264 -10.89 6.25 -5.00
CA PHE A 264 -10.45 5.69 -6.28
C PHE A 264 -8.93 5.56 -6.39
N SER A 265 -8.18 5.91 -5.36
CA SER A 265 -6.71 6.00 -5.47
C SER A 265 -5.96 4.72 -5.12
N THR A 266 -6.61 3.79 -4.42
CA THR A 266 -6.01 2.51 -4.04
C THR A 266 -5.60 1.71 -5.27
N GLN A 267 -4.42 1.11 -5.20
CA GLN A 267 -4.00 0.02 -6.07
C GLN A 267 -4.17 -1.29 -5.30
N ASP A 268 -5.16 -2.09 -5.67
CA ASP A 268 -5.58 -3.25 -4.85
C ASP A 268 -4.46 -4.26 -4.62
N HIS A 269 -3.58 -4.44 -5.60
CA HIS A 269 -2.40 -5.31 -5.45
C HIS A 269 -1.36 -4.76 -4.47
N ALA A 270 -1.22 -3.44 -4.35
CA ALA A 270 -0.38 -2.82 -3.33
C ALA A 270 -0.96 -3.03 -1.93
N ALA A 271 -2.28 -2.79 -1.77
CA ALA A 271 -2.98 -3.04 -0.52
C ALA A 271 -2.89 -4.51 -0.09
N ALA A 272 -3.10 -5.44 -1.03
CA ALA A 272 -2.96 -6.88 -0.79
C ALA A 272 -1.54 -7.26 -0.33
N ALA A 273 -0.49 -6.70 -0.94
CA ALA A 273 0.89 -7.00 -0.57
C ALA A 273 1.26 -6.50 0.84
N ILE A 274 0.67 -5.38 1.28
CA ILE A 274 0.85 -4.83 2.63
C ILE A 274 0.03 -5.61 3.67
N ALA A 275 -1.21 -5.97 3.35
CA ALA A 275 -2.01 -6.87 4.19
C ALA A 275 -1.29 -8.21 4.39
N ALA A 276 -0.79 -8.79 3.30
CA ALA A 276 -0.05 -10.05 3.31
C ALA A 276 1.31 -9.96 3.99
N SER A 277 1.83 -8.77 4.32
CA SER A 277 3.01 -8.60 5.18
C SER A 277 2.68 -8.48 6.66
N GLY A 278 1.40 -8.59 7.05
CA GLY A 278 0.95 -8.51 8.44
C GLY A 278 0.69 -7.08 8.93
N VAL A 279 0.54 -6.11 8.02
CA VAL A 279 0.24 -4.72 8.36
C VAL A 279 -1.26 -4.44 8.18
N PRO A 280 -1.95 -3.87 9.19
CA PRO A 280 -3.35 -3.50 9.07
C PRO A 280 -3.58 -2.45 7.98
N VAL A 281 -4.34 -2.81 6.95
CA VAL A 281 -4.72 -1.93 5.85
C VAL A 281 -6.20 -2.11 5.51
N PHE A 282 -6.93 -1.00 5.45
CA PHE A 282 -8.35 -0.94 5.10
C PHE A 282 -8.48 -0.02 3.90
N ALA A 283 -8.37 -0.58 2.71
CA ALA A 283 -8.38 0.18 1.47
C ALA A 283 -8.68 -0.71 0.26
N TRP A 284 -9.53 -0.23 -0.65
CA TRP A 284 -9.70 -0.82 -1.98
C TRP A 284 -10.09 0.26 -3.00
N LYS A 285 -9.94 -0.03 -4.29
CA LYS A 285 -10.36 0.89 -5.34
C LYS A 285 -11.87 0.82 -5.54
N GLY A 286 -12.53 1.97 -5.55
CA GLY A 286 -13.99 2.05 -5.74
C GLY A 286 -14.78 1.96 -4.45
N GLU A 287 -14.21 2.43 -3.33
CA GLU A 287 -14.96 2.63 -2.08
C GLU A 287 -16.15 3.57 -2.31
N THR A 288 -17.23 3.32 -1.58
CA THR A 288 -18.27 4.32 -1.32
C THR A 288 -17.80 5.29 -0.24
N GLU A 289 -18.45 6.45 -0.11
CA GLU A 289 -18.14 7.41 0.96
C GLU A 289 -18.38 6.79 2.37
N GLU A 290 -19.36 5.89 2.51
CA GLU A 290 -19.59 5.16 3.77
C GLU A 290 -18.47 4.18 4.07
N GLU A 291 -17.99 3.44 3.07
CA GLU A 291 -16.85 2.53 3.20
C GLU A 291 -15.55 3.27 3.51
N TYR A 292 -15.32 4.43 2.90
CA TYR A 292 -14.18 5.31 3.21
C TYR A 292 -14.15 5.71 4.68
N MET A 293 -15.28 6.21 5.19
CA MET A 293 -15.40 6.57 6.61
C MET A 293 -15.25 5.35 7.52
N TRP A 294 -15.79 4.20 7.11
CA TRP A 294 -15.58 2.94 7.82
C TRP A 294 -14.09 2.57 7.87
N CYS A 295 -13.36 2.67 6.77
CA CYS A 295 -11.91 2.40 6.73
C CYS A 295 -11.16 3.28 7.75
N LEU A 296 -11.45 4.59 7.78
CA LEU A 296 -10.88 5.52 8.78
C LEU A 296 -11.15 5.04 10.22
N GLU A 297 -12.38 4.59 10.51
CA GLU A 297 -12.73 4.09 11.84
C GLU A 297 -11.99 2.79 12.20
N GLN A 298 -11.74 1.91 11.23
CA GLN A 298 -11.04 0.63 11.45
C GLN A 298 -9.54 0.78 11.68
N GLN A 299 -8.89 1.79 11.07
CA GLN A 299 -7.51 2.08 11.44
C GLN A 299 -7.43 2.68 12.86
N ILE A 300 -8.40 3.51 13.27
CA ILE A 300 -8.39 4.14 14.59
C ILE A 300 -8.70 3.13 15.68
N ASN A 301 -9.64 2.19 15.45
CA ASN A 301 -10.15 1.28 16.47
C ASN A 301 -9.70 -0.17 16.27
N VAL A 302 -9.17 -0.77 17.32
CA VAL A 302 -8.87 -2.21 17.41
C VAL A 302 -9.85 -2.83 18.40
N ASN A 303 -10.62 -3.83 17.96
CA ASN A 303 -11.63 -4.52 18.78
C ASN A 303 -12.63 -3.58 19.48
N GLY A 304 -13.01 -2.48 18.81
CA GLY A 304 -13.96 -1.49 19.33
C GLY A 304 -13.38 -0.48 20.33
N THR A 305 -12.05 -0.44 20.49
CA THR A 305 -11.35 0.56 21.32
C THR A 305 -10.31 1.30 20.52
N PRO A 306 -10.09 2.61 20.75
CA PRO A 306 -9.03 3.36 20.07
C PRO A 306 -7.67 2.68 20.28
N TRP A 307 -6.96 2.45 19.19
CA TRP A 307 -5.58 1.98 19.20
C TRP A 307 -4.71 2.99 19.95
N ASP A 308 -3.63 2.53 20.57
CA ASP A 308 -2.70 3.40 21.31
C ASP A 308 -1.74 4.14 20.38
N ALA A 309 -2.29 4.74 19.32
CA ALA A 309 -1.54 5.55 18.38
C ALA A 309 -0.88 6.74 19.09
N ASN A 310 0.30 7.10 18.60
CA ASN A 310 1.09 8.23 19.10
C ASN A 310 1.65 9.11 17.99
N MET A 311 1.34 8.83 16.72
CA MET A 311 1.74 9.61 15.55
C MET A 311 0.65 9.56 14.48
N ILE A 312 0.55 10.62 13.67
CA ILE A 312 -0.34 10.69 12.50
C ILE A 312 0.48 11.03 11.25
N LEU A 313 0.21 10.33 10.16
CA LEU A 313 0.63 10.68 8.80
C LEU A 313 -0.63 10.86 7.97
N ASP A 314 -0.79 12.03 7.37
CA ASP A 314 -2.04 12.41 6.69
C ASP A 314 -1.77 13.04 5.33
N ASP A 315 -2.74 12.88 4.43
CA ASP A 315 -2.80 13.50 3.12
C ASP A 315 -4.22 14.04 2.91
N GLY A 316 -4.36 15.35 3.02
CA GLY A 316 -5.63 16.06 2.84
C GLY A 316 -6.29 16.50 4.14
N GLY A 317 -5.90 15.93 5.29
CA GLY A 317 -6.35 16.35 6.61
C GLY A 317 -7.61 15.66 7.13
N ASP A 318 -8.14 14.64 6.44
CA ASP A 318 -9.38 13.97 6.83
C ASP A 318 -9.20 13.14 8.11
N LEU A 319 -8.10 12.38 8.21
CA LEU A 319 -7.79 11.61 9.42
C LEU A 319 -7.53 12.57 10.59
N THR A 320 -6.79 13.65 10.35
CA THR A 320 -6.53 14.70 11.34
C THR A 320 -7.83 15.28 11.88
N ALA A 321 -8.78 15.62 11.01
CA ALA A 321 -10.08 16.16 11.41
C ALA A 321 -10.87 15.14 12.24
N VAL A 322 -10.98 13.88 11.77
CA VAL A 322 -11.70 12.81 12.48
C VAL A 322 -11.13 12.59 13.88
N VAL A 323 -9.80 12.50 14.02
CA VAL A 323 -9.15 12.26 15.31
C VAL A 323 -9.31 13.47 16.24
N HIS A 324 -9.20 14.71 15.75
CA HIS A 324 -9.41 15.92 16.55
C HIS A 324 -10.86 16.08 17.04
N GLU A 325 -11.84 15.75 16.20
CA GLU A 325 -13.25 15.97 16.51
C GLU A 325 -13.85 14.85 17.36
N LYS A 326 -13.47 13.59 17.09
CA LYS A 326 -14.13 12.41 17.68
C LYS A 326 -13.29 11.69 18.74
N TYR A 327 -11.96 11.86 18.76
CA TYR A 327 -11.04 11.07 19.60
C TYR A 327 -10.07 11.95 20.43
N PRO A 328 -10.58 12.87 21.27
CA PRO A 328 -9.73 13.77 22.06
C PRO A 328 -8.79 13.03 23.04
N GLU A 329 -9.18 11.86 23.53
CA GLU A 329 -8.36 10.99 24.37
C GLU A 329 -7.17 10.38 23.62
N LEU A 330 -7.29 10.18 22.31
CA LEU A 330 -6.20 9.72 21.45
C LEU A 330 -5.24 10.86 21.16
N ILE A 331 -5.76 12.05 20.82
CA ILE A 331 -4.96 13.26 20.60
C ILE A 331 -3.99 13.55 21.74
N ALA A 332 -4.39 13.30 22.99
CA ALA A 332 -3.54 13.51 24.16
C ALA A 332 -2.25 12.67 24.16
N LYS A 333 -2.20 11.58 23.38
CA LYS A 333 -1.06 10.66 23.23
C LYS A 333 -0.26 10.89 21.94
N ILE A 334 -0.80 11.68 20.99
CA ILE A 334 -0.15 11.94 19.71
C ILE A 334 1.00 12.95 19.89
N HIS A 335 2.18 12.62 19.39
CA HIS A 335 3.35 13.51 19.41
C HIS A 335 3.37 14.49 18.23
N GLY A 336 2.72 14.17 17.11
CA GLY A 336 2.57 15.13 16.02
C GLY A 336 1.96 14.53 14.75
N ILE A 337 1.78 15.41 13.76
CA ILE A 337 1.20 15.12 12.44
C ILE A 337 2.21 15.45 11.35
N THR A 338 2.39 14.58 10.36
CA THR A 338 3.06 14.95 9.10
C THR A 338 2.03 14.98 7.98
N GLU A 339 1.91 16.14 7.31
CA GLU A 339 0.86 16.38 6.31
C GLU A 339 1.45 16.60 4.91
N GLU A 340 0.97 15.79 3.97
CA GLU A 340 1.52 15.63 2.62
C GLU A 340 1.13 16.76 1.66
N THR A 341 -0.11 17.27 1.71
CA THR A 341 -0.65 18.10 0.62
C THR A 341 -0.99 19.53 1.02
N THR A 342 -0.92 20.43 0.04
CA THR A 342 -1.26 21.85 0.19
C THR A 342 -2.62 22.05 0.89
N THR A 343 -3.60 21.21 0.56
CA THR A 343 -4.95 21.31 1.13
C THR A 343 -4.99 20.92 2.61
N GLY A 344 -4.35 19.82 3.00
CA GLY A 344 -4.26 19.44 4.41
C GLY A 344 -3.45 20.45 5.22
N VAL A 345 -2.36 20.98 4.66
CA VAL A 345 -1.57 22.07 5.27
C VAL A 345 -2.40 23.33 5.48
N GLN A 346 -3.27 23.70 4.53
CA GLN A 346 -4.17 24.82 4.70
C GLN A 346 -5.11 24.59 5.90
N ARG A 347 -5.70 23.40 6.01
CA ARG A 347 -6.56 23.03 7.14
C ARG A 347 -5.80 23.08 8.47
N LEU A 348 -4.56 22.58 8.53
CA LEU A 348 -3.70 22.69 9.71
C LEU A 348 -3.41 24.14 10.10
N ASN A 349 -3.14 25.01 9.12
CA ASN A 349 -2.93 26.44 9.37
C ASN A 349 -4.20 27.14 9.88
N GLU A 350 -5.37 26.77 9.36
CA GLU A 350 -6.66 27.25 9.87
C GLU A 350 -6.87 26.81 11.32
N MET A 351 -6.64 25.52 11.61
CA MET A 351 -6.72 24.99 12.97
C MET A 351 -5.73 25.66 13.92
N PHE A 352 -4.50 25.94 13.47
CA PHE A 352 -3.49 26.63 14.26
C PHE A 352 -3.90 28.08 14.55
N ARG A 353 -4.33 28.82 13.53
CA ARG A 353 -4.83 30.21 13.67
C ARG A 353 -6.02 30.28 14.62
N ASP A 354 -6.92 29.31 14.56
CA ASP A 354 -8.17 29.30 15.33
C ASP A 354 -7.98 28.65 16.72
N GLY A 355 -6.76 28.19 17.06
CA GLY A 355 -6.42 27.59 18.35
C GLY A 355 -7.02 26.19 18.59
N THR A 356 -7.48 25.53 17.52
CA THR A 356 -8.10 24.21 17.57
C THR A 356 -7.10 23.07 17.34
N LEU A 357 -5.95 23.34 16.71
CA LEU A 357 -4.85 22.37 16.57
C LEU A 357 -4.28 22.00 17.94
N LYS A 358 -4.14 20.70 18.22
CA LYS A 358 -3.75 20.19 19.55
C LYS A 358 -2.34 19.60 19.65
N VAL A 359 -1.72 19.31 18.52
CA VAL A 359 -0.38 18.73 18.41
C VAL A 359 0.43 19.46 17.35
N PRO A 360 1.78 19.47 17.42
CA PRO A 360 2.60 20.06 16.37
C PRO A 360 2.44 19.29 15.06
N ALA A 361 2.65 19.99 13.96
CA ALA A 361 2.60 19.41 12.63
C ALA A 361 3.78 19.84 11.75
N ILE A 362 4.25 18.92 10.92
CA ILE A 362 5.17 19.21 9.83
C ILE A 362 4.39 19.31 8.53
N ASN A 363 4.54 20.47 7.89
CA ASN A 363 4.16 20.70 6.51
C ASN A 363 5.20 20.04 5.61
N VAL A 364 4.92 18.81 5.18
CA VAL A 364 5.79 18.08 4.25
C VAL A 364 5.68 18.68 2.86
N ASN A 365 4.49 19.14 2.48
CA ASN A 365 4.19 19.68 1.16
C ASN A 365 5.19 20.74 0.68
N ASP A 366 5.50 21.70 1.54
CA ASP A 366 6.31 22.88 1.18
C ASP A 366 7.82 22.62 1.22
N SER A 367 8.25 21.39 1.54
CA SER A 367 9.60 20.95 1.25
C SER A 367 9.86 21.08 -0.26
N ILE A 368 11.06 21.50 -0.63
CA ILE A 368 11.41 21.80 -2.02
C ILE A 368 11.35 20.52 -2.86
N THR A 369 11.87 19.43 -2.32
CA THR A 369 11.85 18.08 -2.91
C THR A 369 10.48 17.40 -2.88
N LYS A 370 9.47 18.06 -2.30
CA LYS A 370 8.05 17.71 -2.41
C LYS A 370 7.38 18.64 -3.43
N SER A 371 7.00 19.87 -3.04
CA SER A 371 6.18 20.77 -3.87
C SER A 371 6.68 21.03 -5.30
N LYS A 372 7.98 21.23 -5.56
CA LYS A 372 8.47 21.44 -6.95
C LYS A 372 8.98 20.19 -7.63
N ASN A 373 8.86 19.05 -6.96
CA ASN A 373 9.14 17.76 -7.55
C ASN A 373 7.82 17.01 -7.80
N ASP A 374 7.13 16.61 -6.75
CA ASP A 374 5.86 15.91 -6.73
C ASP A 374 4.76 16.71 -7.44
N ASN A 375 4.31 17.81 -6.85
CA ASN A 375 3.13 18.53 -7.33
C ASN A 375 3.32 19.00 -8.78
N LYS A 376 4.55 19.26 -9.21
CA LYS A 376 4.88 19.69 -10.57
C LYS A 376 5.18 18.54 -11.53
N TYR A 377 6.25 17.78 -11.31
CA TYR A 377 6.70 16.75 -12.24
C TYR A 377 5.90 15.45 -12.12
N GLY A 378 5.34 15.15 -10.94
CA GLY A 378 4.37 14.07 -10.76
C GLY A 378 3.11 14.30 -11.59
N CYS A 379 2.52 15.48 -11.51
CA CYS A 379 1.35 15.84 -12.33
C CYS A 379 1.70 15.93 -13.82
N ARG A 380 2.90 16.41 -14.16
CA ARG A 380 3.41 16.36 -15.55
C ARG A 380 3.40 14.94 -16.11
N HIS A 381 3.86 13.96 -15.34
CA HIS A 381 3.87 12.56 -15.77
C HIS A 381 2.45 11.99 -15.87
N SER A 382 1.67 12.17 -14.82
CA SER A 382 0.49 11.33 -14.55
C SER A 382 -0.82 11.86 -15.14
N LEU A 383 -0.95 13.17 -15.41
CA LEU A 383 -2.19 13.72 -15.96
C LEU A 383 -2.49 13.17 -17.36
N ASN A 384 -1.53 13.27 -18.30
CA ASN A 384 -1.75 12.75 -19.65
C ASN A 384 -1.91 11.22 -19.66
N ASP A 385 -1.26 10.50 -18.75
CA ASP A 385 -1.41 9.04 -18.62
C ASP A 385 -2.87 8.69 -18.27
N ALA A 386 -3.42 9.33 -17.25
CA ALA A 386 -4.80 9.12 -16.83
C ALA A 386 -5.82 9.46 -17.92
N ILE A 387 -5.62 10.56 -18.66
CA ILE A 387 -6.50 10.91 -19.77
C ILE A 387 -6.42 9.86 -20.88
N LYS A 388 -5.22 9.38 -21.22
CA LYS A 388 -5.02 8.31 -22.22
C LYS A 388 -5.71 7.02 -21.77
N ARG A 389 -5.46 6.53 -20.55
CA ARG A 389 -6.11 5.31 -20.03
C ARG A 389 -7.63 5.44 -19.94
N GLY A 390 -8.13 6.62 -19.58
CA GLY A 390 -9.56 6.89 -19.49
C GLY A 390 -10.25 6.89 -20.85
N THR A 391 -9.64 7.52 -21.86
CA THR A 391 -10.36 7.94 -23.08
C THR A 391 -9.77 7.45 -24.40
N ASP A 392 -8.50 7.06 -24.43
CA ASP A 392 -7.71 6.78 -25.63
C ASP A 392 -7.75 7.91 -26.68
N MET A 393 -8.14 9.13 -26.27
CA MET A 393 -8.28 10.26 -27.18
C MET A 393 -6.91 10.80 -27.59
N LEU A 394 -6.73 11.02 -28.90
CA LEU A 394 -5.60 11.80 -29.40
C LEU A 394 -5.62 13.20 -28.76
N LEU A 395 -4.55 13.56 -28.06
CA LEU A 395 -4.39 14.88 -27.44
C LEU A 395 -3.88 15.93 -28.43
N SER A 396 -2.93 15.56 -29.30
CA SER A 396 -2.27 16.50 -30.21
C SER A 396 -3.25 17.29 -31.09
N GLY A 397 -3.07 18.62 -31.14
CA GLY A 397 -3.90 19.53 -31.94
C GLY A 397 -5.25 19.90 -31.30
N ARG A 398 -5.65 19.25 -30.20
CA ARG A 398 -6.82 19.64 -29.41
C ARG A 398 -6.53 20.81 -28.47
N ARG A 399 -7.57 21.47 -28.00
CA ARG A 399 -7.47 22.64 -27.10
C ARG A 399 -7.79 22.25 -25.67
N ALA A 400 -6.89 22.57 -24.76
CA ALA A 400 -7.08 22.35 -23.32
C ALA A 400 -7.18 23.68 -22.58
N LEU A 401 -7.98 23.69 -21.52
CA LEU A 401 -8.05 24.75 -20.53
C LEU A 401 -7.65 24.20 -19.17
N VAL A 402 -6.50 24.65 -18.67
CA VAL A 402 -6.02 24.33 -17.32
C VAL A 402 -6.42 25.46 -16.38
N ILE A 403 -7.16 25.13 -15.32
CA ILE A 403 -7.68 26.09 -14.35
C ILE A 403 -6.75 26.07 -13.13
N GLY A 404 -6.03 27.18 -12.92
CA GLY A 404 -4.94 27.29 -11.96
C GLY A 404 -3.55 27.07 -12.56
N TYR A 405 -2.56 27.78 -12.05
CA TYR A 405 -1.17 27.71 -12.48
C TYR A 405 -0.19 27.75 -11.30
N GLY A 406 -0.58 27.17 -10.17
CA GLY A 406 0.33 26.72 -9.11
C GLY A 406 1.25 25.59 -9.57
N ASP A 407 1.79 24.79 -8.66
CA ASP A 407 2.71 23.71 -9.06
C ASP A 407 2.01 22.59 -9.83
N VAL A 408 0.83 22.19 -9.35
CA VAL A 408 -0.06 21.23 -10.03
C VAL A 408 -0.46 21.77 -11.40
N GLY A 409 -0.87 23.04 -11.49
CA GLY A 409 -1.22 23.69 -12.75
C GLY A 409 -0.05 23.77 -13.75
N LYS A 410 1.15 24.12 -13.28
CA LYS A 410 2.38 24.11 -14.10
C LYS A 410 2.70 22.73 -14.64
N GLY A 411 2.65 21.71 -13.77
CA GLY A 411 2.84 20.31 -14.13
C GLY A 411 1.83 19.85 -15.18
N SER A 412 0.56 20.14 -14.93
CA SER A 412 -0.57 19.78 -15.77
C SER A 412 -0.51 20.44 -17.16
N ALA A 413 -0.25 21.75 -17.21
CA ALA A 413 -0.08 22.46 -18.47
C ALA A 413 1.09 21.89 -19.29
N GLN A 414 2.21 21.57 -18.63
CA GLN A 414 3.33 20.91 -19.30
C GLN A 414 2.98 19.49 -19.78
N SER A 415 2.21 18.73 -19.00
CA SER A 415 1.73 17.37 -19.36
C SER A 415 0.95 17.37 -20.67
N LEU A 416 0.11 18.39 -20.87
CA LEU A 416 -0.74 18.50 -22.06
C LEU A 416 0.00 19.12 -23.24
N ARG A 417 0.81 20.16 -23.00
CA ARG A 417 1.59 20.83 -24.05
C ARG A 417 2.60 19.88 -24.70
N GLN A 418 3.28 19.05 -23.91
CA GLN A 418 4.27 18.11 -24.46
C GLN A 418 3.64 17.05 -25.38
N GLU A 419 2.34 16.79 -25.23
CA GLU A 419 1.55 15.92 -26.12
C GLU A 419 1.02 16.66 -27.36
N GLY A 420 1.40 17.93 -27.55
CA GLY A 420 0.99 18.75 -28.68
C GLY A 420 -0.39 19.39 -28.54
N MET A 421 -0.96 19.48 -27.33
CA MET A 421 -2.18 20.24 -27.10
C MET A 421 -1.93 21.76 -27.19
N ILE A 422 -2.94 22.49 -27.63
CA ILE A 422 -3.00 23.95 -27.55
C ILE A 422 -3.56 24.29 -26.17
N VAL A 423 -2.66 24.53 -25.22
CA VAL A 423 -3.01 24.74 -23.81
C VAL A 423 -3.21 26.23 -23.51
N ARG A 424 -4.34 26.53 -22.87
CA ARG A 424 -4.64 27.84 -22.27
C ARG A 424 -4.76 27.69 -20.76
N VAL A 425 -4.50 28.77 -20.04
CA VAL A 425 -4.46 28.78 -18.58
C VAL A 425 -5.43 29.82 -18.04
N THR A 426 -6.10 29.53 -16.94
CA THR A 426 -6.81 30.53 -16.12
C THR A 426 -6.08 30.72 -14.81
N GLU A 427 -6.00 31.96 -14.33
CA GLU A 427 -5.40 32.26 -13.03
C GLU A 427 -6.01 33.49 -12.38
N ILE A 428 -6.11 33.45 -11.06
CA ILE A 428 -6.45 34.58 -10.20
C ILE A 428 -5.20 35.27 -9.64
N ASP A 429 -4.10 34.52 -9.46
CA ASP A 429 -2.84 35.09 -8.98
C ASP A 429 -2.07 35.70 -10.16
N PRO A 430 -1.83 37.02 -10.19
CA PRO A 430 -1.12 37.67 -11.28
C PRO A 430 0.35 37.22 -11.40
N ILE A 431 0.99 36.74 -10.33
CA ILE A 431 2.35 36.20 -10.37
C ILE A 431 2.36 34.88 -11.13
N CYS A 432 1.44 33.97 -10.81
CA CYS A 432 1.27 32.70 -11.52
C CYS A 432 0.83 32.93 -12.98
N ALA A 433 -0.10 33.86 -13.22
CA ALA A 433 -0.51 34.24 -14.57
C ALA A 433 0.66 34.79 -15.41
N MET A 434 1.49 35.67 -14.81
CA MET A 434 2.71 36.17 -15.47
C MET A 434 3.65 35.01 -15.82
N GLN A 435 3.84 34.03 -14.92
CA GLN A 435 4.64 32.84 -15.22
C GLN A 435 4.05 32.04 -16.38
N ALA A 436 2.73 31.83 -16.42
CA ALA A 436 2.08 31.13 -17.53
C ALA A 436 2.35 31.82 -18.88
N CYS A 437 2.24 33.16 -18.94
CA CYS A 437 2.60 33.93 -20.13
C CYS A 437 4.06 33.72 -20.53
N MET A 438 4.99 33.79 -19.56
CA MET A 438 6.43 33.63 -19.81
C MET A 438 6.80 32.20 -20.23
N ASP A 439 6.06 31.19 -19.76
CA ASP A 439 6.21 29.79 -20.16
C ASP A 439 5.61 29.50 -21.56
N GLY A 440 4.90 30.48 -22.14
CA GLY A 440 4.34 30.45 -23.49
C GLY A 440 2.88 30.01 -23.58
N TYR A 441 2.10 30.17 -22.50
CA TYR A 441 0.66 29.88 -22.48
C TYR A 441 -0.17 31.16 -22.63
N GLU A 442 -1.31 31.04 -23.31
CA GLU A 442 -2.33 32.08 -23.35
C GLU A 442 -3.11 32.08 -22.03
N VAL A 443 -3.13 33.21 -21.31
CA VAL A 443 -3.95 33.38 -20.10
C VAL A 443 -5.32 33.93 -20.49
N VAL A 444 -6.36 33.18 -20.15
CA VAL A 444 -7.76 33.47 -20.51
C VAL A 444 -8.67 33.28 -19.30
N SER A 445 -9.93 33.71 -19.42
CA SER A 445 -10.96 33.49 -18.41
C SER A 445 -12.19 32.79 -19.01
N PRO A 446 -12.81 31.81 -18.30
CA PRO A 446 -14.10 31.22 -18.68
C PRO A 446 -15.24 32.25 -18.71
N TYR A 447 -15.07 33.36 -17.99
CA TYR A 447 -16.01 34.47 -17.90
C TYR A 447 -15.52 35.70 -18.65
N LYS A 448 -16.44 36.42 -19.29
CA LYS A 448 -16.15 37.70 -19.95
C LYS A 448 -15.51 38.66 -18.96
N ASN A 449 -14.38 39.26 -19.36
CA ASN A 449 -13.59 40.19 -18.56
C ASN A 449 -13.09 39.63 -17.21
N GLY A 450 -13.07 38.31 -17.00
CA GLY A 450 -12.60 37.73 -15.74
C GLY A 450 -13.61 37.77 -14.59
N VAL A 451 -14.87 38.18 -14.83
CA VAL A 451 -15.85 38.37 -13.76
C VAL A 451 -16.76 37.15 -13.64
N GLN A 452 -16.52 36.29 -12.65
CA GLN A 452 -17.34 35.11 -12.38
C GLN A 452 -18.69 35.51 -11.75
N THR A 453 -19.76 35.36 -12.52
CA THR A 453 -21.14 35.69 -12.08
C THR A 453 -22.01 34.46 -11.82
N GLY A 454 -21.56 33.26 -12.24
CA GLY A 454 -22.37 32.04 -12.22
C GLY A 454 -23.46 31.99 -13.30
N LYS A 455 -23.47 32.95 -14.24
CA LYS A 455 -24.52 33.06 -15.26
C LYS A 455 -24.02 32.70 -16.64
N LYS A 456 -24.83 31.95 -17.40
CA LYS A 456 -24.48 31.49 -18.77
C LYS A 456 -24.25 32.65 -19.73
N GLU A 457 -25.00 33.74 -19.60
CA GLU A 457 -24.87 34.93 -20.46
C GLU A 457 -23.51 35.63 -20.33
N ASP A 458 -22.81 35.44 -19.21
CA ASP A 458 -21.51 36.05 -18.92
C ASP A 458 -20.33 35.13 -19.27
N ILE A 459 -20.60 33.89 -19.68
CA ILE A 459 -19.57 32.95 -20.13
C ILE A 459 -18.92 33.45 -21.43
N ASN A 460 -17.61 33.26 -21.51
CA ASN A 460 -16.84 33.35 -22.74
C ASN A 460 -17.11 32.11 -23.63
N LEU A 461 -18.21 32.16 -24.37
CA LEU A 461 -18.66 31.04 -25.20
C LEU A 461 -17.63 30.65 -26.29
N ASP A 462 -16.92 31.63 -26.87
CA ASP A 462 -15.89 31.33 -27.88
C ASP A 462 -14.76 30.48 -27.30
N LEU A 463 -14.37 30.73 -26.05
CA LEU A 463 -13.40 29.90 -25.35
C LEU A 463 -13.95 28.50 -25.05
N LEU A 464 -15.10 28.40 -24.38
CA LEU A 464 -15.59 27.11 -23.88
C LEU A 464 -16.13 26.20 -25.00
N GLN A 465 -16.73 26.75 -26.06
CA GLN A 465 -17.18 25.96 -27.23
C GLN A 465 -16.02 25.49 -28.12
N ASN A 466 -14.82 26.01 -27.91
CA ASN A 466 -13.59 25.57 -28.57
C ASN A 466 -12.63 24.82 -27.63
N THR A 467 -13.04 24.47 -26.41
CA THR A 467 -12.21 23.68 -25.49
C THR A 467 -12.58 22.20 -25.60
N ASP A 468 -11.61 21.31 -25.76
CA ASP A 468 -11.82 19.85 -25.83
C ASP A 468 -11.57 19.15 -24.49
N LEU A 469 -10.81 19.78 -23.59
CA LEU A 469 -10.40 19.24 -22.29
C LEU A 469 -10.33 20.38 -21.26
N ILE A 470 -11.00 20.20 -20.11
CA ILE A 470 -10.82 21.02 -18.92
C ILE A 470 -10.11 20.21 -17.84
N VAL A 471 -9.11 20.81 -17.20
CA VAL A 471 -8.42 20.26 -16.02
C VAL A 471 -8.41 21.30 -14.90
N THR A 472 -8.95 20.97 -13.73
CA THR A 472 -8.89 21.81 -12.52
C THR A 472 -7.70 21.44 -11.63
N THR A 473 -6.98 22.44 -11.11
CA THR A 473 -5.67 22.29 -10.44
C THR A 473 -5.48 23.24 -9.24
N THR A 474 -6.56 23.74 -8.66
CA THR A 474 -6.55 24.94 -7.81
C THR A 474 -6.57 24.67 -6.30
N GLY A 475 -7.09 23.51 -5.89
CA GLY A 475 -7.48 23.28 -4.49
C GLY A 475 -8.61 24.19 -4.00
N ASN A 476 -9.37 24.81 -4.91
CA ASN A 476 -10.41 25.80 -4.60
C ASN A 476 -11.81 25.30 -5.01
N TYR A 477 -12.84 26.00 -4.56
CA TYR A 477 -14.23 25.57 -4.68
C TYR A 477 -14.91 26.05 -5.97
N HIS A 478 -15.51 25.12 -6.72
CA HIS A 478 -16.36 25.38 -7.89
C HIS A 478 -15.68 26.25 -8.97
N VAL A 479 -14.41 25.99 -9.24
CA VAL A 479 -13.66 26.68 -10.30
C VAL A 479 -14.05 26.21 -11.70
N CYS A 480 -14.69 25.04 -11.81
CA CYS A 480 -15.47 24.60 -12.96
C CYS A 480 -16.95 24.47 -12.55
N ASP A 481 -17.67 25.57 -12.62
CA ASP A 481 -19.06 25.68 -12.15
C ASP A 481 -20.10 25.19 -13.17
N SER A 482 -21.37 25.15 -12.73
CA SER A 482 -22.52 24.76 -13.54
C SER A 482 -22.68 25.55 -14.84
N ALA A 483 -22.41 26.86 -14.84
CA ALA A 483 -22.52 27.67 -16.06
C ALA A 483 -21.46 27.28 -17.10
N MET A 484 -20.25 26.95 -16.67
CA MET A 484 -19.21 26.41 -17.53
C MET A 484 -19.58 25.02 -18.06
N LEU A 485 -20.05 24.11 -17.20
CA LEU A 485 -20.43 22.75 -17.58
C LEU A 485 -21.55 22.73 -18.63
N ASP A 486 -22.53 23.61 -18.49
CA ASP A 486 -23.64 23.74 -19.45
C ASP A 486 -23.23 24.31 -20.82
N THR A 487 -22.11 25.01 -20.87
CA THR A 487 -21.68 25.77 -22.06
C THR A 487 -20.37 25.27 -22.64
N LEU A 488 -19.80 24.20 -22.10
CA LEU A 488 -18.63 23.54 -22.66
C LEU A 488 -18.96 22.88 -24.01
N LYS A 489 -17.98 22.76 -24.90
CA LYS A 489 -18.13 22.02 -26.14
C LYS A 489 -18.61 20.59 -25.87
N ALA A 490 -19.58 20.11 -26.64
CA ALA A 490 -20.04 18.74 -26.52
C ALA A 490 -18.91 17.73 -26.86
N GLY A 491 -18.87 16.62 -26.13
CA GLY A 491 -17.82 15.60 -26.19
C GLY A 491 -16.52 15.98 -25.48
N SER A 492 -16.49 17.11 -24.75
CA SER A 492 -15.29 17.51 -23.99
C SER A 492 -15.02 16.62 -22.80
N VAL A 493 -13.74 16.43 -22.52
CA VAL A 493 -13.28 15.77 -21.30
C VAL A 493 -13.22 16.79 -20.17
N VAL A 494 -13.74 16.43 -19.01
CA VAL A 494 -13.67 17.22 -17.77
C VAL A 494 -13.03 16.35 -16.71
N CYS A 495 -11.96 16.85 -16.11
CA CYS A 495 -11.31 16.17 -14.99
C CYS A 495 -10.70 17.16 -14.01
N ASN A 496 -10.41 16.66 -12.82
CA ASN A 496 -9.78 17.37 -11.73
C ASN A 496 -8.55 16.60 -11.29
N ILE A 497 -7.47 17.28 -10.96
CA ILE A 497 -6.27 16.67 -10.38
C ILE A 497 -5.87 17.31 -9.04
N GLY A 498 -6.60 18.34 -8.59
CA GLY A 498 -6.48 18.83 -7.21
C GLY A 498 -7.22 17.93 -6.23
N HIS A 499 -6.92 18.10 -4.94
CA HIS A 499 -7.19 17.09 -3.92
C HIS A 499 -8.68 16.74 -3.72
N PHE A 500 -9.59 17.71 -3.79
CA PHE A 500 -11.02 17.46 -3.63
C PHE A 500 -11.78 17.63 -4.94
N ASP A 501 -12.85 16.85 -5.12
CA ASP A 501 -13.70 16.88 -6.31
C ASP A 501 -14.55 18.15 -6.44
N THR A 502 -14.66 18.91 -5.35
CA THR A 502 -15.37 20.19 -5.28
C THR A 502 -14.76 21.29 -6.15
N GLU A 503 -13.63 21.07 -6.81
CA GLU A 503 -13.17 21.96 -7.89
C GLU A 503 -14.19 22.01 -9.05
N ILE A 504 -14.89 20.90 -9.29
CA ILE A 504 -15.96 20.77 -10.29
C ILE A 504 -17.30 20.67 -9.55
N ASP A 505 -18.34 21.35 -10.06
CA ASP A 505 -19.70 21.21 -9.54
C ASP A 505 -20.33 19.85 -9.96
N THR A 506 -19.80 18.75 -9.44
CA THR A 506 -20.24 17.38 -9.75
C THR A 506 -21.66 17.11 -9.22
N ASN A 507 -22.04 17.75 -8.11
CA ASN A 507 -23.38 17.69 -7.56
C ASN A 507 -24.43 18.23 -8.54
N TYR A 508 -24.13 19.35 -9.21
CA TYR A 508 -24.97 19.83 -10.31
C TYR A 508 -25.09 18.79 -11.43
N LEU A 509 -23.99 18.11 -11.78
CA LEU A 509 -24.00 17.06 -12.81
C LEU A 509 -24.85 15.84 -12.42
N ARG A 510 -25.05 15.52 -11.14
CA ARG A 510 -25.88 14.37 -10.71
C ARG A 510 -27.34 14.48 -11.13
N GLY A 511 -27.82 15.68 -11.49
CA GLY A 511 -29.15 15.87 -12.06
C GLY A 511 -29.30 15.40 -13.51
N TYR A 512 -28.19 15.06 -14.18
CA TYR A 512 -28.17 14.61 -15.57
C TYR A 512 -28.10 13.09 -15.69
N LYS A 513 -28.32 12.56 -16.91
CA LYS A 513 -28.17 11.14 -17.20
C LYS A 513 -26.68 10.78 -17.34
N TRP A 514 -26.19 9.96 -16.43
CA TRP A 514 -24.84 9.40 -16.48
C TRP A 514 -24.88 8.01 -17.11
N VAL A 515 -24.01 7.78 -18.09
CA VAL A 515 -23.76 6.47 -18.67
C VAL A 515 -22.31 6.12 -18.37
N GLU A 516 -22.10 5.09 -17.55
CA GLU A 516 -20.76 4.56 -17.31
C GLU A 516 -20.27 3.85 -18.57
N VAL A 517 -19.10 4.27 -19.05
CA VAL A 517 -18.41 3.61 -20.18
C VAL A 517 -17.59 2.43 -19.66
N LYS A 518 -16.87 2.68 -18.57
CA LYS A 518 -16.05 1.76 -17.78
C LYS A 518 -15.78 2.42 -16.41
N PRO A 519 -15.21 1.70 -15.44
CA PRO A 519 -14.91 2.29 -14.13
C PRO A 519 -14.18 3.62 -14.25
N GLN A 520 -14.67 4.62 -13.51
CA GLN A 520 -14.15 5.99 -13.46
C GLN A 520 -14.22 6.77 -14.80
N VAL A 521 -15.04 6.35 -15.76
CA VAL A 521 -15.28 7.08 -17.02
C VAL A 521 -16.77 7.13 -17.32
N HIS A 522 -17.33 8.34 -17.29
CA HIS A 522 -18.76 8.55 -17.46
C HIS A 522 -19.05 9.52 -18.60
N GLN A 523 -20.03 9.18 -19.44
CA GLN A 523 -20.68 10.15 -20.31
C GLN A 523 -21.85 10.80 -19.54
N VAL A 524 -21.81 12.12 -19.41
CA VAL A 524 -22.85 12.91 -18.75
C VAL A 524 -23.65 13.66 -19.81
N TYR A 525 -24.85 13.18 -20.11
CA TYR A 525 -25.71 13.73 -21.17
C TYR A 525 -26.46 14.96 -20.66
N ARG A 526 -26.25 16.11 -21.31
CA ARG A 526 -26.87 17.39 -20.93
C ARG A 526 -28.29 17.54 -21.47
N THR A 527 -28.60 16.83 -22.54
CA THR A 527 -29.93 16.79 -23.15
C THR A 527 -30.23 15.38 -23.67
N GLU A 528 -31.43 15.17 -24.20
CA GLU A 528 -31.81 13.91 -24.89
C GLU A 528 -31.06 13.71 -26.23
N ASN A 529 -30.30 14.71 -26.70
CA ASN A 529 -29.48 14.57 -27.89
C ASN A 529 -28.24 13.73 -27.57
N GLU A 530 -28.10 12.58 -28.25
CA GLU A 530 -26.98 11.65 -28.03
C GLU A 530 -25.59 12.24 -28.31
N ASN A 531 -25.51 13.36 -29.03
CA ASN A 531 -24.25 14.05 -29.30
C ASN A 531 -23.91 15.13 -28.26
N ASP A 532 -24.78 15.40 -27.29
CA ASP A 532 -24.63 16.47 -26.30
C ASP A 532 -24.31 15.91 -24.91
N TYR A 533 -23.08 15.44 -24.75
CA TYR A 533 -22.56 14.90 -23.51
C TYR A 533 -21.19 15.49 -23.15
N LEU A 534 -20.80 15.37 -21.88
CA LEU A 534 -19.44 15.56 -21.40
C LEU A 534 -18.84 14.21 -21.02
N ILE A 535 -17.52 14.07 -21.05
CA ILE A 535 -16.80 12.91 -20.53
C ILE A 535 -16.20 13.30 -19.19
N LEU A 536 -16.76 12.78 -18.10
CA LEU A 536 -16.26 13.03 -16.75
C LEU A 536 -15.37 11.88 -16.30
N LEU A 537 -14.13 12.20 -15.93
CA LEU A 537 -13.15 11.24 -15.42
C LEU A 537 -13.14 11.23 -13.90
N SER A 538 -13.00 10.04 -13.30
CA SER A 538 -12.95 9.80 -11.86
C SER A 538 -14.09 10.45 -11.06
N GLU A 539 -15.22 10.72 -11.72
CA GLU A 539 -16.35 11.44 -11.13
C GLU A 539 -15.95 12.79 -10.49
N GLY A 540 -14.90 13.43 -11.02
CA GLY A 540 -14.34 14.69 -10.49
C GLY A 540 -13.30 14.54 -9.38
N ARG A 541 -13.01 13.33 -8.87
CA ARG A 541 -11.89 13.10 -7.93
C ARG A 541 -10.54 13.14 -8.67
N LEU A 542 -9.41 13.11 -7.94
CA LEU A 542 -8.06 13.23 -8.51
C LEU A 542 -7.82 12.21 -9.65
N VAL A 543 -7.76 12.72 -10.88
CA VAL A 543 -7.81 11.91 -12.09
C VAL A 543 -6.58 11.04 -12.30
N ASN A 544 -5.40 11.52 -11.91
CA ASN A 544 -4.14 10.80 -12.06
C ASN A 544 -4.13 9.47 -11.27
N LEU A 545 -4.72 9.45 -10.09
CA LEU A 545 -4.85 8.26 -9.25
C LEU A 545 -6.11 7.46 -9.57
N GLY A 546 -7.21 8.14 -9.88
CA GLY A 546 -8.47 7.46 -10.18
C GLY A 546 -8.45 6.71 -11.51
N ASN A 547 -7.93 7.31 -12.59
CA ASN A 547 -7.88 6.69 -13.93
C ASN A 547 -6.51 6.09 -14.31
N ALA A 548 -5.46 6.32 -13.51
CA ALA A 548 -4.15 5.69 -13.69
C ALA A 548 -3.57 5.24 -12.35
N THR A 549 -2.30 5.57 -12.08
CA THR A 549 -1.54 5.07 -10.92
C THR A 549 -0.85 6.19 -10.15
N GLY A 550 -1.29 7.44 -10.32
CA GLY A 550 -0.68 8.59 -9.67
C GLY A 550 0.74 8.87 -10.14
N HIS A 551 1.54 9.43 -9.23
CA HIS A 551 2.92 9.82 -9.52
C HIS A 551 3.87 8.62 -9.55
N PRO A 552 4.88 8.63 -10.43
CA PRO A 552 5.82 7.52 -10.53
C PRO A 552 6.72 7.46 -9.28
N SER A 553 7.21 6.26 -8.94
CA SER A 553 7.98 6.00 -7.71
C SER A 553 9.18 6.92 -7.52
N ARG A 554 9.93 7.23 -8.59
CA ARG A 554 11.08 8.15 -8.54
C ARG A 554 10.71 9.58 -8.13
N VAL A 555 9.48 10.02 -8.42
CA VAL A 555 8.98 11.32 -7.96
C VAL A 555 8.55 11.23 -6.49
N MET A 556 7.79 10.19 -6.13
CA MET A 556 7.33 9.97 -4.75
C MET A 556 8.45 9.70 -3.75
N ASP A 557 9.62 9.27 -4.22
CA ASP A 557 10.83 9.09 -3.42
C ASP A 557 11.17 10.33 -2.58
N GLY A 558 11.10 11.53 -3.19
CA GLY A 558 11.37 12.79 -2.51
C GLY A 558 10.34 13.08 -1.41
N SER A 559 9.06 13.02 -1.77
CA SER A 559 7.94 13.25 -0.84
C SER A 559 8.00 12.32 0.36
N PHE A 560 8.16 11.02 0.12
CA PHE A 560 8.12 10.00 1.16
C PHE A 560 9.40 9.96 1.99
N ALA A 561 10.55 10.35 1.44
CA ALA A 561 11.73 10.59 2.26
C ALA A 561 11.49 11.75 3.26
N ASN A 562 10.84 12.83 2.83
CA ASN A 562 10.45 13.92 3.74
C ASN A 562 9.42 13.48 4.78
N GLN A 563 8.45 12.64 4.42
CA GLN A 563 7.50 12.05 5.38
C GLN A 563 8.23 11.27 6.48
N VAL A 564 9.14 10.36 6.11
CA VAL A 564 9.92 9.57 7.08
C VAL A 564 10.77 10.47 7.98
N LEU A 565 11.43 11.49 7.41
CA LEU A 565 12.22 12.43 8.19
C LEU A 565 11.36 13.26 9.14
N GLY A 566 10.16 13.69 8.71
CA GLY A 566 9.21 14.39 9.55
C GLY A 566 8.68 13.52 10.70
N GLN A 567 8.36 12.25 10.42
CA GLN A 567 7.94 11.28 11.43
C GLN A 567 9.03 11.08 12.48
N MET A 568 10.28 10.88 12.05
CA MET A 568 11.43 10.75 12.95
C MET A 568 11.67 12.00 13.79
N HIS A 569 11.48 13.19 13.20
CA HIS A 569 11.65 14.46 13.90
C HIS A 569 10.62 14.62 15.02
N LEU A 570 9.32 14.56 14.70
CA LEU A 570 8.25 14.75 15.68
C LEU A 570 8.23 13.67 16.75
N PHE A 571 8.48 12.40 16.38
CA PHE A 571 8.52 11.31 17.34
C PHE A 571 9.67 11.48 18.35
N ALA A 572 10.82 12.00 17.93
CA ALA A 572 11.94 12.29 18.81
C ALA A 572 11.66 13.45 19.79
N GLU A 573 10.80 14.41 19.43
CA GLU A 573 10.40 15.52 20.32
C GLU A 573 9.51 15.07 21.47
N LYS A 574 8.77 13.97 21.31
CA LYS A 574 7.87 13.40 22.32
C LYS A 574 6.89 14.41 22.89
N PHE A 575 6.26 15.22 22.03
CA PHE A 575 5.35 16.30 22.45
C PHE A 575 4.30 15.88 23.49
N ALA A 576 3.65 14.73 23.29
CA ALA A 576 2.65 14.21 24.24
C ALA A 576 3.17 14.01 25.68
N ASP A 577 4.47 13.72 25.83
CA ASP A 577 5.13 13.49 27.12
C ASP A 577 5.58 14.79 27.80
N LEU A 578 5.50 15.93 27.12
CA LEU A 578 5.87 17.22 27.68
C LEU A 578 4.92 17.60 28.84
N PRO A 579 5.42 18.35 29.83
CA PRO A 579 4.57 18.98 30.83
C PRO A 579 3.48 19.85 30.17
N GLU A 580 2.27 19.81 30.73
CA GLU A 580 1.10 20.49 30.15
C GLU A 580 1.30 22.01 29.98
N ASP A 581 2.07 22.63 30.88
CA ASP A 581 2.44 24.05 30.82
C ASP A 581 3.44 24.40 29.71
N GLN A 582 4.06 23.39 29.09
CA GLN A 582 5.01 23.56 27.97
C GLN A 582 4.40 23.24 26.61
N LYS A 583 3.34 22.41 26.55
CA LYS A 583 2.73 21.97 25.29
C LYS A 583 2.23 23.14 24.43
N ALA A 584 1.53 24.10 25.03
CA ALA A 584 0.94 25.21 24.29
C ALA A 584 1.98 26.03 23.48
N ALA A 585 3.22 26.13 23.97
CA ALA A 585 4.30 26.85 23.29
C ALA A 585 4.95 26.04 22.14
N GLN A 586 4.70 24.73 22.08
CA GLN A 586 5.31 23.82 21.09
C GLN A 586 4.36 23.47 19.94
N ILE A 587 3.07 23.78 20.05
CA ILE A 587 2.11 23.63 18.95
C ILE A 587 2.49 24.62 17.84
N ARG A 588 2.74 24.08 16.65
CA ARG A 588 3.21 24.83 15.47
C ARG A 588 2.94 24.03 14.20
N VAL A 589 2.94 24.73 13.06
CA VAL A 589 2.99 24.12 11.72
C VAL A 589 4.27 24.61 11.06
N GLU A 590 5.23 23.71 10.81
CA GLU A 590 6.55 24.10 10.32
C GLU A 590 7.09 23.18 9.21
N LEU A 591 8.19 23.60 8.58
CA LEU A 591 8.92 22.79 7.61
C LEU A 591 10.01 21.98 8.31
N ILE A 592 10.42 20.88 7.68
CA ILE A 592 11.68 20.25 8.06
C ILE A 592 12.86 21.20 7.81
N PRO A 593 13.98 21.06 8.54
CA PRO A 593 15.19 21.83 8.26
C PRO A 593 15.66 21.70 6.81
N LYS A 594 16.01 22.83 6.17
CA LYS A 594 16.47 22.86 4.76
C LYS A 594 17.61 21.88 4.47
N LYS A 595 18.48 21.64 5.45
CA LYS A 595 19.58 20.68 5.32
C LYS A 595 19.10 19.26 4.99
N LEU A 596 17.98 18.84 5.59
CA LEU A 596 17.39 17.52 5.34
C LEU A 596 16.77 17.45 3.94
N ASP A 597 16.10 18.51 3.50
CA ASP A 597 15.55 18.64 2.15
C ASP A 597 16.67 18.58 1.08
N GLU A 598 17.83 19.20 1.33
CA GLU A 598 19.03 19.08 0.49
C GLU A 598 19.62 17.66 0.48
N GLU A 599 19.60 16.95 1.62
CA GLU A 599 20.05 15.55 1.69
C GLU A 599 19.14 14.63 0.87
N VAL A 600 17.82 14.83 0.92
CA VAL A 600 16.85 14.14 0.05
C VAL A 600 17.16 14.44 -1.42
N ALA A 601 17.33 15.72 -1.78
CA ALA A 601 17.64 16.13 -3.14
C ALA A 601 18.94 15.49 -3.65
N ALA A 602 19.98 15.44 -2.82
CA ALA A 602 21.26 14.83 -3.17
C ALA A 602 21.12 13.32 -3.45
N ALA A 603 20.32 12.61 -2.65
CA ALA A 603 20.04 11.19 -2.87
C ALA A 603 19.25 10.96 -4.17
N MET A 604 18.26 11.82 -4.46
CA MET A 604 17.51 11.75 -5.73
C MET A 604 18.42 12.00 -6.93
N VAL A 605 19.29 13.03 -6.89
CA VAL A 605 20.26 13.32 -7.96
C VAL A 605 21.21 12.16 -8.19
N ALA A 606 21.72 11.55 -7.12
CA ALA A 606 22.56 10.35 -7.22
C ALA A 606 21.81 9.17 -7.87
N GLY A 607 20.50 9.04 -7.60
CA GLY A 607 19.61 8.07 -8.24
C GLY A 607 19.55 8.19 -9.77
N PHE A 608 19.68 9.40 -10.31
CA PHE A 608 19.78 9.64 -11.76
C PHE A 608 21.21 9.47 -12.31
N GLY A 609 22.18 9.11 -11.48
CA GLY A 609 23.60 9.09 -11.83
C GLY A 609 24.22 10.49 -11.90
N GLY A 610 23.57 11.51 -11.35
CA GLY A 610 24.09 12.86 -11.27
C GLY A 610 25.23 12.97 -10.25
N VAL A 611 26.21 13.83 -10.54
CA VAL A 611 27.34 14.11 -9.65
C VAL A 611 27.31 15.57 -9.25
N LEU A 612 27.09 15.83 -7.96
CA LEU A 612 27.11 17.19 -7.41
C LEU A 612 28.55 17.70 -7.30
N THR A 613 28.78 18.94 -7.74
CA THR A 613 30.05 19.62 -7.53
C THR A 613 30.19 20.01 -6.07
N GLN A 614 31.34 19.71 -5.47
CA GLN A 614 31.65 20.13 -4.10
C GLN A 614 32.33 21.51 -4.12
N LEU A 615 31.90 22.39 -3.23
CA LEU A 615 32.56 23.68 -3.04
C LEU A 615 33.97 23.45 -2.49
N THR A 616 34.92 24.22 -2.99
CA THR A 616 36.17 24.45 -2.24
C THR A 616 35.88 25.36 -1.06
N GLN A 617 36.72 25.31 -0.01
CA GLN A 617 36.57 26.21 1.14
C GLN A 617 36.53 27.68 0.73
N VAL A 618 37.37 28.08 -0.23
CA VAL A 618 37.41 29.46 -0.76
C VAL A 618 36.08 29.90 -1.37
N GLN A 619 35.39 29.01 -2.09
CA GLN A 619 34.07 29.31 -2.67
C GLN A 619 32.98 29.37 -1.60
N ALA A 620 33.03 28.48 -0.61
CA ALA A 620 32.10 28.46 0.51
C ALA A 620 32.20 29.76 1.33
N ASP A 621 33.43 30.18 1.66
CA ASP A 621 33.70 31.43 2.37
C ASP A 621 33.22 32.66 1.57
N TYR A 622 33.41 32.68 0.25
CA TYR A 622 32.94 33.77 -0.62
C TYR A 622 31.41 33.91 -0.62
N LEU A 623 30.71 32.78 -0.61
CA LEU A 623 29.24 32.74 -0.58
C LEU A 623 28.67 32.94 0.83
N GLY A 624 29.49 32.79 1.87
CA GLY A 624 29.05 32.84 3.26
C GLY A 624 28.22 31.62 3.67
N VAL A 625 28.53 30.44 3.11
CA VAL A 625 27.86 29.17 3.41
C VAL A 625 28.88 28.11 3.81
N ALA A 626 28.43 27.01 4.43
CA ALA A 626 29.28 25.86 4.68
C ALA A 626 29.50 25.06 3.37
N VAL A 627 30.60 24.30 3.26
CA VAL A 627 30.91 23.49 2.06
C VAL A 627 29.82 22.44 1.79
N GLU A 628 29.17 22.02 2.87
CA GLU A 628 28.16 20.98 2.96
C GLU A 628 26.74 21.58 2.94
N GLY A 629 26.60 22.90 2.98
CA GLY A 629 25.33 23.61 3.08
C GLY A 629 24.80 23.79 4.51
N PRO A 630 23.58 24.34 4.70
CA PRO A 630 22.63 24.70 3.65
C PRO A 630 23.15 25.71 2.63
N PHE A 631 22.87 25.48 1.35
CA PHE A 631 23.41 26.27 0.24
C PHE A 631 22.62 27.54 -0.06
N LYS A 632 21.45 27.69 0.55
CA LYS A 632 20.50 28.79 0.33
C LYS A 632 19.83 29.19 1.64
N SER A 633 19.43 30.45 1.72
CA SER A 633 18.66 30.95 2.87
C SER A 633 17.22 30.43 2.85
N GLU A 634 16.54 30.52 3.99
CA GLU A 634 15.12 30.14 4.10
C GLU A 634 14.18 30.98 3.23
N ALA A 635 14.57 32.22 2.90
CA ALA A 635 13.78 33.09 2.04
C ALA A 635 13.82 32.68 0.55
N TYR A 636 14.77 31.84 0.17
CA TYR A 636 14.95 31.42 -1.22
C TYR A 636 13.82 30.48 -1.65
N LYS A 637 13.25 30.75 -2.82
CA LYS A 637 12.14 29.99 -3.40
C LYS A 637 12.72 29.00 -4.41
N TYR A 638 13.36 27.92 -3.94
CA TYR A 638 14.03 26.84 -4.71
C TYR A 638 15.52 26.96 -4.88
#